data_AF-R7SIK4-F1
#
_entry.id   AF-R7SIK4-F1
#
_cell.length_a   1.000
_cell.length_b   1.000
_cell.length_c   1.000
_cell.angle_alpha   90.00
_cell.angle_beta   90.00
_cell.angle_gamma   90.00
#
_symmetry.space_group_name_H-M   'P 1'
#
loop_
_entity.id
_entity.type
_entity.pdbx_description
1 polymer ?
#
loop_
_entity_poly.entity_id
_entity_poly.type
_entity_poly.pdbx_seq_one_letter_code
_entity_poly.pdbx_strand_id
1 'polypeptide(L)'
;FTIRPFTDYERTNDPQESRRRRDFNFKLSHCRIAIEHAFGMLKGRFTSLRSFPGYKLNVIYMTVEALMVIHNILIDLNDDPETIANY
;
A
#
# COMPACT_ATOMS: atom_id res chain seq x y z
N PHE A 1 4.87 -0.68 17.13
CA PHE A 1 5.67 -1.84 16.71
C PHE A 1 5.73 -1.88 15.19
N THR A 2 6.92 -1.92 14.59
CA THR A 2 7.09 -2.00 13.13
C THR A 2 7.38 -3.44 12.76
N ILE A 3 6.49 -4.07 11.98
CA ILE A 3 6.72 -5.41 11.44
C ILE A 3 7.80 -5.30 10.37
N ARG A 4 8.93 -5.99 10.55
CA ARG A 4 10.06 -5.98 9.62
C ARG A 4 10.34 -7.39 9.09
N PRO A 5 10.84 -7.54 7.85
CA PRO A 5 11.36 -8.82 7.37
C PRO A 5 12.53 -9.30 8.23
N PHE A 6 12.71 -10.63 8.31
CA PHE A 6 13.94 -11.22 8.81
C PHE A 6 15.09 -10.92 7.85
N THR A 7 16.23 -10.55 8.42
CA THR A 7 17.48 -10.24 7.72
C THR A 7 18.36 -11.47 7.56
N ASP A 8 19.37 -11.39 6.69
CA ASP A 8 20.32 -12.49 6.49
C ASP A 8 21.17 -12.80 7.74
N TYR A 9 21.33 -11.84 8.65
CA TYR A 9 21.99 -12.03 9.94
C TYR A 9 21.14 -12.81 10.95
N GLU A 10 19.82 -12.87 10.72
CA GLU A 10 18.87 -13.70 11.46
C GLU A 10 18.68 -15.06 10.77
N ARG A 11 19.68 -15.55 10.01
CA ARG A 11 19.65 -16.91 9.47
C ARG A 11 19.85 -17.92 10.59
N THR A 12 19.03 -18.97 10.57
CA THR A 12 19.12 -20.12 11.47
C THR A 12 19.59 -21.35 10.68
N ASN A 13 20.35 -22.22 11.35
CA ASN A 13 20.75 -23.50 10.79
C ASN A 13 19.61 -24.54 10.83
N ASP A 14 18.54 -24.27 11.57
CA ASP A 14 17.33 -25.11 11.58
C ASP A 14 16.56 -24.96 10.25
N PRO A 15 16.44 -26.03 9.44
CA PRO A 15 15.73 -26.00 8.17
C PRO A 15 14.23 -25.67 8.28
N GLN A 16 13.59 -25.96 9.41
CA GLN A 16 12.16 -25.68 9.61
C GLN A 16 11.94 -24.19 9.87
N GLU A 17 12.67 -23.63 10.82
CA GLU A 17 12.56 -22.20 11.13
C GLU A 17 13.06 -21.32 9.97
N SER A 18 14.10 -21.76 9.23
CA SER A 18 14.54 -21.07 8.00
C SER A 18 13.42 -20.97 6.95
N ARG A 19 12.68 -22.07 6.72
CA ARG A 19 11.50 -22.06 5.83
C ARG A 19 10.42 -21.12 6.35
N ARG A 20 10.10 -21.19 7.64
CA ARG A 20 9.06 -20.34 8.26
C ARG A 20 9.37 -18.85 8.10
N ARG A 21 10.63 -18.44 8.30
CA ARG A 21 11.09 -17.06 8.12
C ARG A 21 11.00 -16.59 6.68
N ARG A 22 11.38 -17.45 5.72
CA ARG A 22 11.26 -17.15 4.29
C ARG A 22 9.79 -16.97 3.89
N ASP A 23 8.91 -17.86 4.33
CA ASP A 23 7.48 -17.79 4.04
C ASP A 23 6.85 -16.54 4.66
N PHE A 24 7.27 -16.16 5.87
CA PHE A 24 6.87 -14.91 6.50
C PHE A 24 7.31 -13.70 5.67
N ASN A 25 8.59 -13.62 5.28
CA ASN A 25 9.11 -12.53 4.46
C ASN A 25 8.39 -12.44 3.11
N PHE A 26 8.12 -13.58 2.47
CA PHE A 26 7.36 -13.63 1.21
C PHE A 26 5.95 -13.05 1.38
N LYS A 27 5.20 -13.50 2.39
CA LYS A 27 3.85 -12.98 2.69
C LYS A 27 3.86 -11.48 3.00
N LEU A 28 4.83 -11.04 3.81
CA LEU A 28 4.99 -9.62 4.17
C LEU A 28 5.28 -8.78 2.92
N SER A 29 6.22 -9.20 2.08
CA SER A 29 6.55 -8.52 0.82
C SER A 29 5.37 -8.48 -0.14
N HIS A 30 4.65 -9.61 -0.30
CA HIS A 30 3.46 -9.66 -1.14
C HIS A 30 2.37 -8.68 -0.67
N CYS A 31 2.11 -8.63 0.64
CA CYS A 31 1.18 -7.67 1.23
C CYS A 31 1.62 -6.22 1.00
N ARG A 32 2.91 -5.92 1.20
CA ARG A 32 3.47 -4.59 0.95
C ARG A 32 3.33 -4.17 -0.51
N ILE A 33 3.63 -5.06 -1.46
CA ILE A 33 3.44 -4.79 -2.89
C ILE A 33 1.99 -4.41 -3.16
N ALA A 34 1.01 -5.20 -2.69
CA ALA A 34 -0.41 -4.88 -2.89
C ALA A 34 -0.78 -3.49 -2.33
N ILE A 35 -0.33 -3.17 -1.11
CA ILE A 35 -0.58 -1.87 -0.48
C ILE A 35 0.10 -0.72 -1.24
N GLU A 36 1.38 -0.88 -1.60
CA GLU A 36 2.16 0.12 -2.32
C GLU A 36 1.54 0.40 -3.72
N HIS A 37 1.07 -0.64 -4.41
CA HIS A 37 0.34 -0.51 -5.67
C HIS A 37 -0.98 0.25 -5.49
N ALA A 38 -1.80 -0.10 -4.49
CA ALA A 38 -3.06 0.59 -4.22
C ALA A 38 -2.84 2.09 -3.94
N PHE A 39 -1.85 2.43 -3.10
CA PHE A 39 -1.50 3.83 -2.84
C PHE A 39 -0.87 4.52 -4.05
N GLY A 40 -0.15 3.79 -4.91
CA GLY A 40 0.36 4.30 -6.19
C GLY A 40 -0.78 4.74 -7.11
N MET A 41 -1.78 3.86 -7.30
CA MET A 41 -2.99 4.16 -8.07
C MET A 41 -3.77 5.32 -7.47
N LEU A 42 -3.95 5.34 -6.14
CA LEU A 42 -4.66 6.40 -5.44
C LEU A 42 -4.00 7.76 -5.66
N LYS A 43 -2.67 7.85 -5.52
CA LYS A 43 -1.91 9.10 -5.73
C LYS A 43 -1.86 9.54 -7.19
N GLY A 44 -1.82 8.59 -8.13
CA GLY A 44 -1.90 8.88 -9.57
C GLY A 44 -3.25 9.48 -9.94
N ARG A 45 -4.33 8.89 -9.43
CA ARG A 45 -5.70 9.30 -9.74
C ARG A 45 -6.13 10.58 -9.02
N PHE A 46 -5.74 10.72 -7.75
CA PHE A 46 -6.11 11.88 -6.91
C PHE A 46 -4.88 12.74 -6.66
N THR A 47 -4.59 13.65 -7.58
CA THR A 47 -3.43 14.57 -7.50
C THR A 47 -3.41 15.42 -6.23
N SER A 48 -4.57 15.63 -5.59
CA SER A 48 -4.70 16.26 -4.27
C SER A 48 -3.86 15.58 -3.18
N LEU A 49 -3.61 14.27 -3.29
CA LEU A 49 -2.73 13.52 -2.36
C LEU A 49 -1.25 13.87 -2.52
N ARG A 50 -0.85 14.45 -3.66
CA ARG A 50 0.55 14.80 -3.95
C ARG A 50 0.97 16.10 -3.28
N SER A 51 0.00 16.92 -2.87
CA SER A 51 0.24 18.18 -2.17
C SER A 51 -0.80 18.36 -1.08
N PHE A 52 -0.50 17.89 0.12
CA PHE A 52 -1.26 18.21 1.33
C PHE A 52 -0.69 19.49 1.96
N PRO A 53 -1.21 20.70 1.65
CA PRO A 53 -0.73 21.93 2.30
C PRO A 53 -1.07 21.92 3.79
N GLY A 54 -0.04 21.77 4.64
CA GLY A 54 -0.07 22.15 6.06
C GLY A 54 -1.21 21.57 6.91
N TYR A 55 -1.84 20.46 6.49
CA TYR A 55 -3.01 19.92 7.16
C TYR A 55 -2.66 19.20 8.46
N LYS A 56 -3.59 19.25 9.43
CA LYS A 56 -3.54 18.44 10.64
C LYS A 56 -3.55 16.95 10.25
N LEU A 57 -2.72 16.15 10.91
CA LEU A 57 -2.56 14.72 10.60
C LEU A 57 -3.91 13.95 10.56
N ASN A 58 -4.85 14.28 11.44
CA ASN A 58 -6.18 13.66 11.46
C ASN A 58 -6.96 13.91 10.16
N VAL A 59 -6.86 15.11 9.58
CA VAL A 59 -7.54 15.44 8.31
C VAL A 59 -6.91 14.63 7.17
N ILE A 60 -5.59 14.47 7.18
CA ILE A 60 -4.89 13.64 6.19
C ILE A 60 -5.39 12.20 6.26
N TYR A 61 -5.50 11.61 7.45
CA TYR A 61 -6.02 10.25 7.62
C TYR A 61 -7.47 10.11 7.11
N MET A 62 -8.37 11.03 7.49
CA MET A 62 -9.76 11.00 7.02
C MET A 62 -9.86 11.16 5.50
N THR A 63 -9.05 12.03 4.90
CA THR A 63 -9.02 12.22 3.44
C THR A 63 -8.53 10.95 2.75
N VAL A 64 -7.46 10.32 3.24
CA VAL A 64 -6.95 9.08 2.67
C VAL A 64 -7.98 7.96 2.78
N GLU A 65 -8.65 7.83 3.92
CA GLU A 65 -9.71 6.83 4.12
C GLU A 65 -10.89 7.04 3.16
N ALA A 66 -11.40 8.27 3.05
CA ALA A 66 -12.47 8.61 2.11
C ALA A 66 -12.07 8.30 0.66
N LEU A 67 -10.83 8.62 0.27
CA LEU A 67 -10.34 8.32 -1.08
C LEU A 67 -10.19 6.82 -1.33
N MET A 68 -9.82 6.00 -0.34
CA MET A 68 -9.82 4.53 -0.47
C MET A 68 -11.22 3.99 -0.72
N VAL A 69 -12.24 4.49 0.00
CA VAL A 69 -13.64 4.09 -0.23
C VAL A 69 -14.09 4.46 -1.65
N ILE A 70 -13.81 5.70 -2.08
CA ILE A 70 -14.13 6.16 -3.43
C ILE A 70 -13.40 5.33 -4.49
N HIS A 71 -12.12 5.01 -4.28
CA HIS A 71 -11.34 4.18 -5.19
C HIS A 71 -11.96 2.80 -5.41
N ASN A 72 -12.43 2.14 -4.34
CA ASN A 72 -13.10 0.85 -4.44
C ASN A 72 -14.41 0.95 -5.24
N ILE A 73 -15.22 1.99 -4.98
CA ILE A 73 -16.44 2.24 -5.74
C ILE A 73 -16.13 2.40 -7.24
N LEU A 74 -15.07 3.14 -7.57
CA LEU A 74 -14.67 3.37 -8.97
C LEU A 74 -14.15 2.09 -9.64
N ILE A 75 -13.47 1.21 -8.91
CA ILE A 75 -13.12 -0.13 -9.40
C ILE A 75 -14.39 -0.93 -9.71
N ASP A 76 -15.35 -0.96 -8.80
CA ASP A 76 -16.61 -1.71 -8.99
C ASP A 76 -17.43 -1.19 -10.19
N LEU A 77 -17.36 0.13 -10.45
CA LEU A 77 -17.96 0.77 -11.60
C LEU A 77 -17.17 0.60 -12.91
N ASN A 78 -16.01 -0.06 -12.88
CA ASN A 78 -15.06 -0.15 -13.99
C ASN A 78 -14.66 1.23 -14.55
N ASP A 79 -14.54 2.22 -13.67
CA ASP A 79 -14.13 3.57 -14.06
C ASP A 79 -12.61 3.60 -14.25
N ASP A 80 -12.21 3.60 -15.51
CA ASP A 80 -10.82 3.65 -15.95
C ASP A 80 -10.30 5.10 -15.94
N PRO A 81 -9.34 5.43 -15.05
CA PRO A 81 -8.81 6.78 -14.97
C PRO A 81 -8.05 7.22 -16.24
N GLU A 82 -7.56 6.29 -17.08
CA GLU A 82 -6.91 6.64 -18.37
C GLU A 82 -7.88 7.27 -19.37
N THR A 83 -9.19 7.14 -19.16
CA THR A 83 -10.23 7.77 -19.99
C THR A 83 -10.49 9.23 -19.62
N ILE A 84 -9.94 9.72 -18.50
CA ILE A 84 -10.07 11.10 -18.07
C ILE A 84 -9.20 11.98 -18.98
N ALA A 85 -9.80 13.03 -19.54
CA ALA A 85 -9.07 13.96 -20.41
C ALA A 85 -7.91 14.62 -19.64
N ASN A 86 -6.68 14.45 -20.16
CA ASN A 86 -5.42 14.94 -19.58
C ASN A 86 -4.93 14.16 -18.33
N TYR A 87 -5.18 12.85 -18.26
CA TYR A 87 -4.59 11.95 -17.26
C TYR A 87 -3.07 11.82 -17.37
#